data_AF-A0A8G0Q6Q4-F1
#
_entry.id   AF-A0A8G0Q6Q4-F1
#
_cell.length_a   1.000
_cell.length_b   1.000
_cell.length_c   1.000
_cell.angle_alpha   90.00
_cell.angle_beta   90.00
_cell.angle_gamma   90.00
#
_symmetry.space_group_name_H-M   'P 1'
#
loop_
_entity.id
_entity.type
_entity.pdbx_description
1 polymer ?
#
loop_
_entity_poly.entity_id
_entity_poly.type
_entity_poly.pdbx_seq_one_letter_code
_entity_poly.pdbx_strand_id
1 'polypeptide(L)'
;PLMVTEALKPYGKGLHSHFVSNIDGTHLAEVLKKVSYETTLFIIASKTFTTQETITNATSAKAWLLEHAKDDEAVAKHFVALSTNKEKVTAFGIDSANMF
;
A
#
# COMPACT_ATOMS: atom_id res chain seq x y z
N PRO A 1 13.38 -4.96 2.12
CA PRO A 1 12.85 -4.65 0.78
C PRO A 1 13.62 -3.53 0.07
N LEU A 2 13.63 -2.31 0.63
CA LEU A 2 14.28 -1.13 0.03
C LEU A 2 15.74 -1.38 -0.39
N MET A 3 16.58 -1.91 0.51
CA MET A 3 18.00 -2.16 0.23
C MET A 3 18.23 -3.05 -1.01
N VAL A 4 17.46 -4.15 -1.14
CA VAL A 4 17.61 -5.08 -2.27
C VAL A 4 17.11 -4.45 -3.57
N THR A 5 16.00 -3.69 -3.53
CA THR A 5 15.47 -2.96 -4.68
C THR A 5 16.47 -1.94 -5.20
N GLU A 6 17.15 -1.20 -4.31
CA GLU A 6 18.19 -0.25 -4.70
C GLU A 6 19.44 -0.96 -5.26
N ALA A 7 19.89 -2.03 -4.61
CA ALA A 7 21.06 -2.80 -5.06
C ALA A 7 20.86 -3.41 -6.46
N LEU A 8 19.62 -3.81 -6.80
CA LEU A 8 19.26 -4.43 -8.07
C LEU A 8 18.57 -3.48 -9.05
N LYS A 9 18.62 -2.17 -8.80
CA LYS A 9 17.98 -1.16 -9.66
C LYS A 9 18.29 -1.28 -11.16
N PRO A 10 19.53 -1.63 -11.60
CA PRO A 10 19.82 -1.84 -13.03
C PRO A 10 19.02 -2.98 -13.68
N TYR A 11 18.48 -3.91 -12.88
CA TYR A 11 17.74 -5.08 -13.34
C TYR A 11 16.21 -4.89 -13.27
N GLY A 12 15.74 -3.83 -12.59
CA GLY A 12 14.31 -3.51 -12.49
C GLY A 12 13.74 -3.07 -13.85
N LYS A 13 12.61 -3.66 -14.26
CA LYS A 13 11.89 -3.29 -15.49
C LYS A 13 10.39 -3.16 -15.22
N GLY A 14 9.76 -2.15 -15.84
CA GLY A 14 8.31 -1.98 -15.89
C GLY A 14 7.68 -1.32 -14.66
N LEU A 15 7.97 -1.79 -13.45
CA LEU A 15 7.34 -1.29 -12.22
C LEU A 15 8.24 -0.33 -11.45
N HIS A 16 7.64 0.74 -10.94
CA HIS A 16 8.27 1.67 -10.00
C HIS A 16 7.84 1.33 -8.58
N SER A 17 8.80 1.16 -7.68
CA SER A 17 8.53 0.86 -6.27
C SER A 17 8.79 2.07 -5.40
N HIS A 18 7.86 2.37 -4.51
CA HIS A 18 7.98 3.40 -3.47
C HIS A 18 7.82 2.74 -2.10
N PHE A 19 8.62 3.14 -1.13
CA PHE A 19 8.63 2.55 0.21
C PHE A 19 8.27 3.58 1.25
N VAL A 20 7.10 3.42 1.89
CA VAL A 20 6.61 4.30 2.95
C VAL A 20 6.68 3.55 4.27
N SER A 21 7.39 4.12 5.25
CA SER A 21 7.56 3.53 6.59
C SER A 21 7.39 4.52 7.73
N ASN A 22 7.55 5.81 7.45
CA ASN A 22 7.46 6.85 8.48
C ASN A 22 5.98 7.17 8.75
N ILE A 23 5.62 7.42 10.01
CA ILE A 23 4.26 7.81 10.40
C ILE A 23 3.95 9.27 10.06
N ASP A 24 4.98 10.11 9.88
CA ASP A 24 4.81 11.45 9.34
C ASP A 24 4.20 11.35 7.93
N GLY A 25 2.96 11.83 7.81
CA GLY A 25 2.17 11.80 6.58
C GLY A 25 2.83 12.53 5.40
N THR A 26 3.84 13.37 5.65
CA THR A 26 4.65 14.01 4.60
C THR A 26 5.28 12.98 3.68
N HIS A 27 5.79 11.86 4.22
CA HIS A 27 6.45 10.86 3.40
C HIS A 27 5.46 10.21 2.42
N LEU A 28 4.27 9.81 2.90
CA LEU A 28 3.22 9.28 2.05
C LEU A 28 2.77 10.33 1.02
N ALA A 29 2.53 11.57 1.44
CA ALA A 29 2.09 12.64 0.55
C ALA A 29 3.09 12.91 -0.60
N GLU A 30 4.39 12.92 -0.32
CA GLU A 30 5.43 13.09 -1.34
C GLU A 30 5.52 11.92 -2.32
N VAL A 31 5.16 10.70 -1.89
CA VAL A 31 5.02 9.55 -2.78
C VAL A 31 3.76 9.65 -3.63
N LEU A 32 2.61 10.01 -3.02
CA LEU A 32 1.33 10.12 -3.72
C LEU A 32 1.34 11.17 -4.83
N LYS A 33 2.17 12.23 -4.72
CA LYS A 33 2.40 13.21 -5.79
C LYS A 33 3.08 12.63 -7.04
N LYS A 34 3.71 11.45 -6.95
CA LYS A 34 4.52 10.84 -8.01
C LYS A 34 3.81 9.69 -8.72
N VAL A 35 2.62 9.31 -8.29
CA VAL A 35 1.91 8.11 -8.76
C VAL A 35 0.49 8.44 -9.21
N SER A 36 -0.07 7.63 -10.11
CA SER A 36 -1.47 7.74 -10.54
C SER A 36 -2.33 6.69 -9.83
N TYR A 37 -3.51 7.07 -9.37
CA TYR A 37 -4.42 6.16 -8.69
C TYR A 37 -4.80 4.95 -9.57
N GLU A 38 -4.94 5.17 -10.89
CA GLU A 38 -5.31 4.12 -11.87
C GLU A 38 -4.24 3.04 -12.04
N THR A 39 -2.97 3.34 -11.74
CA THR A 39 -1.83 2.45 -12.06
C THR A 39 -0.99 2.10 -10.83
N THR A 40 -1.52 2.32 -9.62
CA THR A 40 -0.78 2.09 -8.36
C THR A 40 -1.34 0.90 -7.60
N LEU A 41 -0.46 -0.03 -7.20
CA LEU A 41 -0.77 -1.09 -6.26
C LEU A 41 -0.12 -0.79 -4.91
N PHE A 42 -0.93 -0.75 -3.85
CA PHE A 42 -0.47 -0.58 -2.47
C PHE A 42 -0.27 -1.94 -1.80
N ILE A 43 0.91 -2.14 -1.21
CA ILE A 43 1.26 -3.36 -0.49
C ILE A 43 1.39 -3.02 1.00
N ILE A 44 0.49 -3.53 1.84
CA ILE A 44 0.52 -3.31 3.29
C ILE A 44 1.30 -4.44 3.94
N ALA A 45 2.52 -4.14 4.40
CA ALA A 45 3.35 -5.12 5.11
C ALA A 45 3.23 -4.97 6.63
N SER A 46 2.34 -5.75 7.25
CA SER A 46 2.21 -5.81 8.72
C SER A 46 1.69 -7.18 9.16
N LYS A 47 2.54 -7.94 9.87
CA LYS A 47 2.21 -9.28 10.36
C LYS A 47 0.90 -9.33 11.14
N THR A 48 0.71 -8.41 12.08
CA THR A 48 -0.48 -8.36 12.94
C THR A 48 -1.59 -7.48 12.38
N PHE A 49 -1.29 -6.66 11.36
CA PHE A 49 -2.19 -5.64 10.82
C PHE A 49 -2.67 -4.64 11.88
N THR A 50 -1.78 -4.31 12.82
CA THR A 50 -2.06 -3.38 13.93
C THR A 50 -0.96 -2.36 14.18
N THR A 51 0.18 -2.48 13.50
CA THR A 51 1.29 -1.55 13.63
C THR A 51 0.78 -0.15 13.31
N GLN A 52 0.84 0.76 14.28
CA GLN A 52 0.15 2.05 14.20
C GLN A 52 0.65 2.87 13.02
N GLU A 53 1.97 2.95 12.83
CA GLU A 53 2.61 3.65 11.73
C GLU A 53 2.16 3.09 10.37
N THR A 54 2.06 1.76 10.25
CA THR A 54 1.67 1.10 8.99
C THR A 54 0.19 1.26 8.69
N ILE A 55 -0.69 1.07 9.68
CA ILE A 55 -2.13 1.16 9.48
C ILE A 55 -2.59 2.61 9.28
N THR A 56 -1.96 3.57 9.95
CA THR A 56 -2.21 5.00 9.68
C THR A 56 -1.89 5.34 8.23
N ASN A 57 -0.70 4.97 7.74
CA ASN A 57 -0.32 5.18 6.34
C ASN A 57 -1.25 4.46 5.35
N ALA A 58 -1.61 3.20 5.63
CA ALA A 58 -2.53 2.44 4.79
C ALA A 58 -3.91 3.09 4.72
N THR A 59 -4.42 3.58 5.85
CA THR A 59 -5.72 4.27 5.91
C THR A 59 -5.69 5.58 5.14
N SER A 60 -4.62 6.36 5.24
CA SER A 60 -4.43 7.58 4.45
C SER A 60 -4.33 7.29 2.94
N ALA A 61 -3.62 6.23 2.56
CA ALA A 61 -3.53 5.81 1.16
C ALA A 61 -4.89 5.34 0.62
N LYS A 62 -5.67 4.62 1.43
CA LYS A 62 -7.04 4.20 1.08
C LYS A 62 -7.96 5.41 0.89
N ALA A 63 -7.92 6.38 1.80
CA ALA A 63 -8.70 7.60 1.68
C ALA A 63 -8.35 8.37 0.40
N TRP A 64 -7.05 8.51 0.10
CA TRP A 64 -6.58 9.13 -1.14
C TRP A 64 -7.08 8.39 -2.39
N LEU A 65 -7.00 7.05 -2.41
CA LEU A 65 -7.52 6.26 -3.54
C LEU A 65 -9.01 6.50 -3.76
N LEU A 66 -9.81 6.42 -2.70
CA LEU A 66 -11.27 6.57 -2.77
C LEU A 66 -11.71 7.97 -3.19
N GLU A 67 -10.98 9.01 -2.77
CA GLU A 67 -11.24 10.39 -3.20
C GLU A 67 -11.09 10.56 -4.73
N HIS A 68 -10.12 9.87 -5.33
CA HIS A 68 -9.84 9.96 -6.77
C HIS A 68 -10.69 8.99 -7.59
N ALA A 69 -10.74 7.71 -7.18
CA ALA A 69 -11.45 6.66 -7.90
C ALA A 69 -12.97 6.79 -7.80
N LYS A 70 -13.49 7.36 -6.70
CA LYS A 70 -14.93 7.48 -6.40
C LYS A 70 -15.68 6.14 -6.48
N ASP A 71 -14.99 5.05 -6.16
CA ASP A 71 -15.48 3.68 -6.19
C ASP A 71 -14.88 2.89 -5.01
N ASP A 72 -15.74 2.39 -4.13
CA ASP A 72 -15.32 1.62 -2.96
C ASP A 72 -14.71 0.26 -3.35
N GLU A 73 -15.10 -0.29 -4.50
CA GLU A 73 -14.54 -1.55 -5.04
C GLU A 73 -13.08 -1.38 -5.51
N ALA A 74 -12.59 -0.14 -5.62
CA ALA A 74 -11.19 0.13 -5.98
C ALA A 74 -10.22 -0.45 -4.93
N VAL A 75 -10.62 -0.54 -3.66
CA VAL A 75 -9.76 -1.06 -2.59
C VAL A 75 -9.33 -2.49 -2.88
N ALA A 76 -10.25 -3.35 -3.29
CA ALA A 76 -9.96 -4.76 -3.56
C ALA A 76 -8.99 -4.96 -4.74
N LYS A 77 -8.94 -4.01 -5.68
CA LYS A 77 -8.08 -4.04 -6.88
C LYS A 77 -6.72 -3.39 -6.66
N HIS A 78 -6.64 -2.42 -5.77
CA HIS A 78 -5.44 -1.59 -5.56
C HIS A 78 -4.71 -1.86 -4.24
N PHE A 79 -5.21 -2.75 -3.38
CA PHE A 79 -4.55 -3.12 -2.13
C PHE A 79 -4.32 -4.62 -2.01
N VAL A 80 -3.11 -5.00 -1.58
CA VAL A 80 -2.74 -6.34 -1.14
C VAL A 80 -2.12 -6.26 0.26
N ALA A 81 -2.19 -7.35 1.03
CA ALA A 81 -1.66 -7.39 2.38
C ALA A 81 -0.62 -8.51 2.55
N LEU A 82 0.49 -8.21 3.21
CA LEU A 82 1.42 -9.21 3.75
C LEU A 82 1.16 -9.32 5.25
N SER A 83 0.34 -10.29 5.65
CA SER A 83 -0.19 -10.38 7.01
C SER A 83 -0.64 -11.79 7.35
N THR A 84 -0.72 -12.09 8.65
CA THR A 84 -1.38 -13.31 9.14
C THR A 84 -2.77 -13.03 9.73
N ASN A 85 -3.20 -11.76 9.76
CA ASN A 85 -4.47 -11.36 10.37
C ASN A 85 -5.60 -11.19 9.35
N LYS A 86 -6.24 -12.31 9.00
CA LYS A 86 -7.29 -12.34 7.98
C LYS A 86 -8.45 -11.41 8.29
N GLU A 87 -8.92 -11.40 9.54
CA GLU A 87 -10.07 -10.60 9.96
C GLU A 87 -9.85 -9.10 9.71
N LYS A 88 -8.68 -8.57 10.09
CA LYS A 88 -8.37 -7.14 9.91
C LYS A 88 -8.11 -6.78 8.44
N VAL A 89 -7.50 -7.68 7.68
CA VAL A 89 -7.29 -7.49 6.23
C VAL A 89 -8.62 -7.42 5.50
N THR A 90 -9.55 -8.35 5.78
CA THR A 90 -10.88 -8.33 5.17
C THR A 90 -11.71 -7.13 5.64
N ALA A 91 -11.59 -6.73 6.91
CA ALA A 91 -12.27 -5.54 7.43
C ALA A 91 -11.73 -4.24 6.81
N PHE A 92 -10.47 -4.23 6.37
CA PHE A 92 -9.91 -3.11 5.61
C PHE A 92 -10.49 -3.01 4.18
N GLY A 93 -11.08 -4.10 3.66
CA GLY A 93 -11.64 -4.19 2.31
C GLY A 93 -10.72 -4.88 1.29
N ILE A 94 -9.68 -5.59 1.75
CA ILE A 94 -8.80 -6.38 0.88
C ILE A 94 -9.37 -7.79 0.74
N ASP A 95 -9.45 -8.27 -0.51
CA ASP A 95 -9.82 -9.66 -0.78
C ASP A 95 -8.82 -10.61 -0.10
N SER A 96 -9.30 -11.64 0.58
CA SER A 96 -8.43 -12.66 1.18
C SER A 96 -7.59 -13.44 0.16
N ALA A 97 -7.95 -13.45 -1.12
CA ALA A 97 -7.10 -13.96 -2.20
C ALA A 97 -5.87 -13.07 -2.47
N ASN A 98 -5.92 -11.80 -2.04
CA ASN A 98 -4.87 -10.78 -2.15
C ASN A 98 -4.10 -10.61 -0.82
N MET A 99 -4.17 -11.61 0.06
CA MET A 99 -3.44 -11.70 1.33
C MET A 99 -2.37 -12.78 1.24
N PHE A 100 -1.12 -12.42 1.59
CA PHE A 100 0.06 -13.29 1.51
C PHE A 100 0.83 -13.35 2.84
#